data_AF-A0A2H4TMH6-F1
#
_entry.id   AF-A0A2H4TMH6-F1
#
_cell.length_a   1.000
_cell.length_b   1.000
_cell.length_c   1.000
_cell.angle_alpha   90.00
_cell.angle_beta   90.00
_cell.angle_gamma   90.00
#
_symmetry.space_group_name_H-M   'P 1'
#
loop_
_entity.id
_entity.type
_entity.pdbx_description
1 polymer ?
#
loop_
_entity_poly.entity_id
_entity_poly.type
_entity_poly.pdbx_seq_one_letter_code
_entity_poly.pdbx_strand_id
1 'polypeptide(L)'
;MNVWVTAESAWMDMIKWEKCEYIAPQHELKTYPMWVGVDLAHKIDICAAAKLWRTDNGHVHADFKFWLPEGRLERCSRQQAELYRKWAEMDKLILTDGDVIDHAQIKSDLLEWIGGENLRELGFDPWSAMQFSLALAEEGIPLVEVPQTVRNLSEAMKETESLVYAGRFHHSNHPVMNWMMSNVTVKPDKNDNIFPNKSTPEAKIDGPVALFTAMSRFLVNGGGVNDFLSTLDPDEDLLIL
;
A
#
# COMPACT_ATOMS: atom_id res chain seq x y z
N MET A 1 30.71 26.22 -5.78
CA MET A 1 29.29 26.06 -5.43
C MET A 1 28.95 24.60 -5.66
N ASN A 2 29.08 23.77 -4.62
CA ASN A 2 28.86 22.32 -4.72
C ASN A 2 27.43 22.03 -4.24
N VAL A 3 26.46 22.16 -5.14
CA VAL A 3 25.12 21.64 -4.87
C VAL A 3 25.14 20.17 -5.26
N TRP A 4 25.26 19.30 -4.27
CA TRP A 4 24.95 17.88 -4.44
C TRP A 4 23.45 17.80 -4.69
N VAL A 5 23.06 17.65 -5.96
CA VAL A 5 21.68 17.38 -6.32
C VAL A 5 21.45 15.89 -6.07
N THR A 6 20.66 15.56 -5.04
CA THR A 6 20.17 14.19 -4.88
C THR A 6 19.25 13.88 -6.07
N ALA A 7 19.68 12.94 -6.92
CA ALA A 7 18.90 12.48 -8.05
C ALA A 7 17.78 11.54 -7.55
N GLU A 8 16.65 11.56 -8.25
CA GLU A 8 15.61 10.55 -8.04
C GLU A 8 16.14 9.17 -8.45
N SER A 9 15.90 8.16 -7.62
CA SER A 9 16.40 6.79 -7.85
C SER A 9 15.30 5.76 -7.61
N ALA A 10 15.44 4.59 -8.24
CA ALA A 10 14.67 3.40 -7.89
C ALA A 10 14.81 3.13 -6.39
N TRP A 11 13.71 2.79 -5.74
CA TRP A 11 13.66 2.61 -4.29
C TRP A 11 14.01 1.19 -3.86
N MET A 12 13.25 0.19 -4.30
CA MET A 12 13.42 -1.19 -3.86
C MET A 12 14.44 -1.95 -4.73
N ASP A 13 15.36 -2.68 -4.08
CA ASP A 13 16.15 -3.71 -4.77
C ASP A 13 15.24 -4.88 -5.14
N MET A 14 14.86 -4.96 -6.42
CA MET A 14 13.93 -5.98 -6.90
C MET A 14 14.50 -7.40 -6.80
N ILE A 15 15.83 -7.59 -6.77
CA ILE A 15 16.44 -8.91 -6.54
C ILE A 15 16.19 -9.36 -5.09
N LYS A 16 16.16 -8.42 -4.14
CA LYS A 16 15.82 -8.70 -2.74
C LYS A 16 14.32 -8.96 -2.59
N TRP A 17 13.49 -8.12 -3.20
CA TRP A 17 12.04 -8.29 -3.23
C TRP A 17 11.65 -9.67 -3.77
N GLU A 18 12.14 -10.05 -4.95
CA GLU A 18 11.82 -11.35 -5.57
C GLU A 18 12.28 -12.58 -4.75
N LYS A 19 13.21 -12.39 -3.82
CA LYS A 19 13.71 -13.44 -2.91
C LYS A 19 12.93 -13.56 -1.61
N CYS A 20 12.02 -12.63 -1.31
CA CYS A 20 11.12 -12.76 -0.16
C CYS A 20 10.35 -14.08 -0.26
N GLU A 21 10.22 -14.77 0.87
CA GLU A 21 9.51 -16.04 0.90
C GLU A 21 7.99 -15.82 0.71
N TYR A 22 7.32 -16.88 0.30
CA TYR A 22 5.88 -16.86 0.12
C TYR A 22 5.16 -16.75 1.48
N ILE A 23 3.95 -16.19 1.48
CA ILE A 23 3.17 -16.05 2.70
C ILE A 23 2.84 -17.40 3.37
N ALA A 24 2.67 -17.37 4.69
CA ALA A 24 2.23 -18.52 5.45
C ALA A 24 0.82 -18.99 4.99
N PRO A 25 0.44 -20.26 5.24
CA PRO A 25 -0.89 -20.74 4.91
C PRO A 25 -2.01 -19.95 5.59
N GLN A 26 -3.17 -19.83 4.93
CA GLN A 26 -4.27 -19.00 5.41
C GLN A 26 -4.76 -19.33 6.83
N HIS A 27 -4.73 -20.61 7.23
CA HIS A 27 -5.16 -21.02 8.57
C HIS A 27 -4.25 -20.48 9.68
N GLU A 28 -2.98 -20.22 9.36
CA GLU A 28 -2.01 -19.60 10.27
C GLU A 28 -2.17 -18.08 10.27
N LEU A 29 -2.24 -17.46 9.07
CA LEU A 29 -2.40 -16.01 8.92
C LEU A 29 -3.60 -15.46 9.69
N LYS A 30 -4.73 -16.17 9.69
CA LYS A 30 -5.95 -15.79 10.41
C LYS A 30 -5.77 -15.66 11.92
N THR A 31 -4.73 -16.25 12.50
CA THR A 31 -4.42 -16.14 13.93
C THR A 31 -3.69 -14.84 14.28
N TYR A 32 -3.00 -14.24 13.32
CA TYR A 32 -2.21 -13.04 13.51
C TYR A 32 -3.04 -11.76 13.39
N PRO A 33 -2.72 -10.70 14.15
CA PRO A 33 -3.31 -9.39 13.94
C PRO A 33 -2.99 -8.88 12.53
N MET A 34 -3.99 -8.27 11.89
CA MET A 34 -3.95 -7.81 10.51
C MET A 34 -4.24 -6.32 10.40
N TRP A 35 -3.49 -5.62 9.55
CA TRP A 35 -3.73 -4.25 9.14
C TRP A 35 -3.98 -4.19 7.65
N VAL A 36 -4.85 -3.28 7.22
CA VAL A 36 -5.17 -3.10 5.81
C VAL A 36 -4.91 -1.66 5.41
N GLY A 37 -4.39 -1.45 4.21
CA GLY A 37 -4.30 -0.15 3.58
C GLY A 37 -4.97 -0.20 2.22
N VAL A 38 -5.65 0.87 1.84
CA VAL A 38 -6.29 1.00 0.52
C VAL A 38 -5.86 2.28 -0.18
N ASP A 39 -5.71 2.20 -1.50
CA ASP A 39 -5.55 3.34 -2.39
C ASP A 39 -6.66 3.33 -3.45
N LEU A 40 -7.56 4.31 -3.34
CA LEU A 40 -8.74 4.46 -4.18
C LEU A 40 -8.76 5.82 -4.91
N ALA A 41 -7.58 6.46 -5.06
CA ALA A 41 -7.50 7.88 -5.41
C ALA A 41 -8.09 8.26 -6.77
N HIS A 42 -8.08 7.35 -7.74
CA HIS A 42 -8.60 7.62 -9.08
C HIS A 42 -9.63 6.60 -9.55
N LYS A 43 -10.87 7.06 -9.65
CA LYS A 43 -12.03 6.35 -10.19
C LYS A 43 -11.87 5.73 -11.58
N ILE A 44 -10.85 6.13 -12.35
CA ILE A 44 -10.60 5.67 -13.72
C ILE A 44 -9.27 4.92 -13.86
N ASP A 45 -8.59 4.64 -12.75
CA ASP A 45 -7.28 4.00 -12.70
C ASP A 45 -7.31 2.75 -11.82
N ILE A 46 -6.16 2.14 -11.56
CA ILE A 46 -6.10 0.98 -10.65
C ILE A 46 -6.45 1.41 -9.22
N CYS A 47 -7.29 0.63 -8.56
CA CYS A 47 -7.46 0.65 -7.11
C CYS A 47 -6.72 -0.53 -6.49
N ALA A 48 -6.16 -0.31 -5.30
CA ALA A 48 -5.36 -1.31 -4.62
C ALA A 48 -5.72 -1.44 -3.14
N ALA A 49 -5.57 -2.66 -2.62
CA ALA A 49 -5.61 -2.95 -1.21
C ALA A 49 -4.43 -3.86 -0.84
N ALA A 50 -3.84 -3.62 0.33
CA ALA A 50 -2.76 -4.42 0.89
C ALA A 50 -3.13 -4.85 2.31
N LYS A 51 -2.93 -6.13 2.62
CA LYS A 51 -3.02 -6.69 3.96
C LYS A 51 -1.63 -6.91 4.51
N LEU A 52 -1.44 -6.66 5.80
CA LEU A 52 -0.25 -6.97 6.56
C LEU A 52 -0.60 -7.76 7.81
N TRP A 53 0.00 -8.94 7.98
CA TRP A 53 -0.09 -9.72 9.23
C TRP A 53 1.20 -9.63 10.00
N ARG A 54 1.08 -9.42 11.32
CA ARG A 54 2.24 -9.44 12.23
C ARG A 54 2.34 -10.76 12.97
N THR A 55 3.42 -11.47 12.74
CA THR A 55 3.75 -12.69 13.50
C THR A 55 4.42 -12.35 14.84
N ASP A 56 4.40 -13.29 15.78
CA ASP A 56 5.00 -13.10 17.11
C ASP A 56 6.54 -13.03 17.08
N ASN A 57 7.18 -13.59 16.05
CA ASN A 57 8.64 -13.49 15.85
C ASN A 57 9.04 -12.25 15.02
N GLY A 58 8.08 -11.36 14.75
CA GLY A 58 8.26 -10.08 14.05
C GLY A 58 8.56 -10.21 12.55
N HIS A 59 8.22 -11.35 11.93
CA HIS A 59 8.03 -11.40 10.49
C HIS A 59 6.71 -10.74 10.10
N VAL A 60 6.66 -10.22 8.87
CA VAL A 60 5.48 -9.58 8.29
C VAL A 60 5.09 -10.31 7.02
N HIS A 61 3.83 -10.73 6.93
CA HIS A 61 3.27 -11.29 5.69
C HIS A 61 2.40 -10.25 5.01
N ALA A 62 2.45 -10.22 3.67
CA ALA A 62 1.70 -9.28 2.86
C ALA A 62 0.96 -9.96 1.70
N ASP A 63 -0.29 -9.59 1.51
CA ASP A 63 -1.09 -9.99 0.36
C ASP A 63 -1.83 -8.79 -0.22
N PHE A 64 -2.20 -8.87 -1.50
CA PHE A 64 -2.62 -7.72 -2.30
C PHE A 64 -3.83 -8.05 -3.16
N LYS A 65 -4.70 -7.05 -3.34
CA LYS A 65 -5.86 -7.13 -4.23
C LYS A 65 -5.94 -5.87 -5.08
N PHE A 66 -6.29 -6.03 -6.35
CA PHE A 66 -6.28 -4.96 -7.35
C PHE A 66 -7.55 -4.98 -8.19
N TRP A 67 -8.05 -3.80 -8.50
CA TRP A 67 -9.23 -3.59 -9.34
C TRP A 67 -8.92 -2.56 -10.42
N LEU A 68 -9.52 -2.74 -11.60
CA LEU A 68 -9.39 -1.81 -12.72
C LEU A 68 -10.72 -1.72 -13.48
N PRO A 69 -11.25 -0.52 -13.80
CA PRO A 69 -12.41 -0.40 -14.66
C PRO A 69 -12.04 -0.82 -16.09
N GLU A 70 -12.83 -1.68 -16.72
CA GLU A 70 -12.52 -2.22 -18.06
C GLU A 70 -12.35 -1.11 -19.12
N GLY A 71 -13.06 0.01 -18.99
CA GLY A 71 -12.92 1.18 -19.88
C GLY A 71 -11.51 1.78 -19.87
N ARG A 72 -10.69 1.49 -18.85
CA ARG A 72 -9.27 1.86 -18.83
C ARG A 72 -8.46 1.15 -19.93
N LEU A 73 -8.85 -0.06 -20.32
CA LEU A 73 -8.16 -0.87 -21.35
C LEU A 73 -8.16 -0.19 -22.72
N GLU A 74 -9.14 0.66 -23.00
CA GLU A 74 -9.25 1.42 -24.26
C GLU A 74 -8.45 2.72 -24.24
N ARG A 75 -8.17 3.25 -23.03
CA ARG A 75 -7.55 4.57 -22.82
C ARG A 75 -6.05 4.50 -22.52
N CYS A 76 -5.56 3.33 -22.09
CA CYS A 76 -4.13 3.12 -21.87
C CYS A 76 -3.40 2.69 -23.16
N SER A 77 -2.07 2.62 -23.09
CA SER A 77 -1.30 2.11 -24.24
C SER A 77 -1.66 0.66 -24.53
N ARG A 78 -1.48 0.23 -25.78
CA ARG A 78 -1.73 -1.16 -26.19
C ARG A 78 -0.96 -2.17 -25.32
N GLN A 79 0.29 -1.87 -24.99
CA GLN A 79 1.14 -2.73 -24.16
C GLN A 79 0.59 -2.84 -22.73
N GLN A 80 0.15 -1.73 -22.13
CA GLN A 80 -0.49 -1.77 -20.81
C GLN A 80 -1.81 -2.53 -20.84
N ALA A 81 -2.63 -2.33 -21.88
CA ALA A 81 -3.89 -3.04 -22.02
C ALA A 81 -3.69 -4.55 -22.14
N GLU A 82 -2.68 -4.99 -22.90
CA GLU A 82 -2.31 -6.41 -23.01
C GLU A 82 -1.83 -6.97 -21.66
N LEU A 83 -1.08 -6.18 -20.87
CA LEU A 83 -0.63 -6.59 -19.54
C LEU A 83 -1.80 -6.75 -18.55
N TYR A 84 -2.72 -5.77 -18.51
CA TYR A 84 -3.90 -5.82 -17.66
C TYR A 84 -4.82 -6.99 -18.02
N ARG A 85 -5.05 -7.26 -19.31
CA ARG A 85 -5.83 -8.44 -19.75
C ARG A 85 -5.20 -9.75 -19.28
N LYS A 86 -3.87 -9.90 -19.39
CA LYS A 86 -3.18 -11.10 -18.90
C LYS A 86 -3.35 -11.28 -17.39
N TRP A 87 -3.26 -10.20 -16.61
CA TRP A 87 -3.47 -10.29 -15.17
C TRP A 87 -4.93 -10.61 -14.81
N ALA A 88 -5.89 -10.12 -15.59
CA ALA A 88 -7.29 -10.48 -15.43
C ALA A 88 -7.53 -11.96 -15.74
N GLU A 89 -6.97 -12.49 -16.84
CA GLU A 89 -7.03 -13.92 -17.19
C GLU A 89 -6.38 -14.83 -16.13
N MET A 90 -5.47 -14.30 -15.31
CA MET A 90 -4.81 -15.01 -14.21
C MET A 90 -5.48 -14.83 -12.85
N ASP A 91 -6.65 -14.16 -12.79
CA ASP A 91 -7.32 -13.77 -11.54
C ASP A 91 -6.43 -12.94 -10.59
N LYS A 92 -5.52 -12.15 -11.16
CA LYS A 92 -4.61 -11.23 -10.43
C LYS A 92 -5.04 -9.77 -10.54
N LEU A 93 -5.95 -9.45 -11.45
CA LEU A 93 -6.52 -8.11 -11.58
C LEU A 93 -8.02 -8.24 -11.83
N ILE A 94 -8.84 -7.69 -10.95
CA ILE A 94 -10.29 -7.73 -11.12
C ILE A 94 -10.69 -6.60 -12.07
N LEU A 95 -11.32 -6.94 -13.18
CA LEU A 95 -11.93 -5.94 -14.05
C LEU A 95 -13.33 -5.63 -13.55
N THR A 96 -13.62 -4.36 -13.27
CA THR A 96 -14.97 -3.90 -12.95
C THR A 96 -15.63 -3.36 -14.22
N ASP A 97 -16.93 -3.59 -14.36
CA ASP A 97 -17.69 -3.16 -15.54
C ASP A 97 -17.71 -1.63 -15.67
N GLY A 98 -17.64 -1.14 -16.91
CA GLY A 98 -17.76 0.27 -17.24
C GLY A 98 -16.47 1.12 -17.20
N ASP A 99 -16.67 2.43 -17.29
CA ASP A 99 -15.61 3.45 -17.44
C ASP A 99 -15.02 3.95 -16.11
N VAL A 100 -15.70 3.65 -15.01
CA VAL A 100 -15.40 4.13 -13.67
C VAL A 100 -15.53 2.96 -12.71
N ILE A 101 -14.65 2.91 -11.72
CA ILE A 101 -14.67 1.89 -10.68
C ILE A 101 -16.01 1.86 -9.96
N ASP A 102 -16.54 0.65 -9.81
CA ASP A 102 -17.64 0.35 -8.91
C ASP A 102 -17.13 0.22 -7.46
N HIS A 103 -17.27 1.29 -6.69
CA HIS A 103 -16.93 1.31 -5.26
C HIS A 103 -17.76 0.30 -4.44
N ALA A 104 -18.98 -0.05 -4.85
CA ALA A 104 -19.79 -1.02 -4.15
C ALA A 104 -19.25 -2.44 -4.36
N GLN A 105 -18.82 -2.76 -5.59
CA GLN A 105 -18.12 -4.01 -5.88
C GLN A 105 -16.80 -4.10 -5.09
N ILE A 106 -15.97 -3.05 -5.12
CA ILE A 106 -14.72 -3.02 -4.32
C ILE A 106 -15.02 -3.21 -2.83
N LYS A 107 -16.06 -2.56 -2.30
CA LYS A 107 -16.46 -2.70 -0.89
C LYS A 107 -16.77 -4.16 -0.58
N SER A 108 -17.64 -4.79 -1.38
CA SER A 108 -18.04 -6.19 -1.19
C SER A 108 -16.83 -7.12 -1.25
N ASP A 109 -16.01 -6.97 -2.29
CA ASP A 109 -14.81 -7.79 -2.52
C ASP A 109 -13.77 -7.64 -1.41
N LEU A 110 -13.64 -6.44 -0.84
CA LEU A 110 -12.72 -6.13 0.25
C LEU A 110 -13.21 -6.74 1.56
N LEU A 111 -14.50 -6.58 1.89
CA LEU A 111 -15.12 -7.16 3.08
C LEU A 111 -15.07 -8.69 3.08
N GLU A 112 -15.33 -9.30 1.92
CA GLU A 112 -15.17 -10.74 1.76
C GLU A 112 -13.71 -11.15 1.95
N TRP A 113 -12.78 -10.42 1.32
CA TRP A 113 -11.36 -10.75 1.41
C TRP A 113 -10.86 -10.69 2.86
N ILE A 114 -11.19 -9.64 3.63
CA ILE A 114 -10.76 -9.47 5.04
C ILE A 114 -11.62 -10.29 6.03
N GLY A 115 -12.73 -10.87 5.58
CA GLY A 115 -13.74 -11.50 6.42
C GLY A 115 -13.22 -12.67 7.24
N GLY A 116 -13.56 -12.68 8.54
CA GLY A 116 -13.17 -13.76 9.46
C GLY A 116 -11.68 -13.77 9.82
N GLU A 117 -10.98 -12.65 9.61
CA GLU A 117 -9.60 -12.42 10.05
C GLU A 117 -9.54 -11.41 11.21
N ASN A 118 -8.40 -11.36 11.90
CA ASN A 118 -8.20 -10.47 13.07
C ASN A 118 -7.79 -9.06 12.64
N LEU A 119 -8.71 -8.35 11.98
CA LEU A 119 -8.49 -6.97 11.54
C LEU A 119 -8.35 -6.03 12.76
N ARG A 120 -7.27 -5.26 12.77
CA ARG A 120 -7.04 -4.18 13.74
C ARG A 120 -7.50 -2.84 13.20
N GLU A 121 -7.00 -2.46 12.04
CA GLU A 121 -7.29 -1.18 11.41
C GLU A 121 -7.25 -1.28 9.88
N LEU A 122 -8.08 -0.46 9.24
CA LEU A 122 -8.01 -0.20 7.81
C LEU A 122 -7.67 1.28 7.58
N GLY A 123 -6.46 1.53 7.08
CA GLY A 123 -5.97 2.85 6.70
C GLY A 123 -6.40 3.26 5.29
N PHE A 124 -6.78 4.52 5.12
CA PHE A 124 -7.13 5.10 3.82
C PHE A 124 -6.78 6.59 3.74
N ASP A 125 -6.58 7.11 2.54
CA ASP A 125 -6.42 8.56 2.32
C ASP A 125 -7.77 9.28 2.32
N PRO A 126 -8.02 10.25 3.23
CA PRO A 126 -9.32 10.92 3.36
C PRO A 126 -9.78 11.64 2.09
N TRP A 127 -8.85 12.19 1.30
CA TRP A 127 -9.18 12.93 0.06
C TRP A 127 -9.76 12.03 -1.04
N SER A 128 -9.41 10.75 -0.97
CA SER A 128 -9.55 9.79 -2.06
C SER A 128 -10.74 8.86 -1.85
N ALA A 129 -11.08 8.56 -0.59
CA ALA A 129 -12.03 7.49 -0.26
C ALA A 129 -13.16 7.87 0.74
N MET A 130 -13.46 9.15 0.99
CA MET A 130 -14.43 9.53 2.04
C MET A 130 -15.82 8.88 1.93
N GLN A 131 -16.40 8.76 0.73
CA GLN A 131 -17.70 8.07 0.59
C GLN A 131 -17.59 6.56 0.79
N PHE A 132 -16.46 5.98 0.39
CA PHE A 132 -16.17 4.56 0.57
C PHE A 132 -15.93 4.22 2.05
N SER A 133 -15.25 5.10 2.79
CA SER A 133 -15.01 4.92 4.22
C SER A 133 -16.30 5.00 5.03
N LEU A 134 -17.22 5.93 4.73
CA LEU A 134 -18.54 5.95 5.36
C LEU A 134 -19.28 4.62 5.20
N ALA A 135 -19.27 4.06 3.98
CA ALA A 135 -19.92 2.79 3.71
C ALA A 135 -19.26 1.60 4.43
N LEU A 136 -17.94 1.62 4.65
CA LEU A 136 -17.24 0.61 5.45
C LEU A 136 -17.47 0.79 6.96
N ALA A 137 -17.63 2.03 7.43
CA ALA A 137 -17.91 2.32 8.83
C ALA A 137 -19.26 1.72 9.27
N GLU A 138 -20.26 1.75 8.37
CA GLU A 138 -21.57 1.11 8.59
C GLU A 138 -21.48 -0.40 8.85
N GLU A 139 -20.43 -1.06 8.34
CA GLU A 139 -20.16 -2.49 8.54
C GLU A 139 -19.31 -2.77 9.80
N GLY A 140 -19.00 -1.73 10.59
CA GLY A 140 -18.20 -1.85 11.82
C GLY A 140 -16.70 -1.99 11.58
N ILE A 141 -16.19 -1.64 10.39
CA ILE A 141 -14.75 -1.68 10.10
C ILE A 141 -14.00 -0.59 10.88
N PRO A 142 -12.90 -0.91 11.59
CA PRO A 142 -12.09 0.06 12.31
C PRO A 142 -11.24 0.88 11.33
N LEU A 143 -11.81 1.97 10.82
CA LEU A 143 -11.19 2.83 9.82
C LEU A 143 -10.30 3.90 10.44
N VAL A 144 -9.16 4.17 9.81
CA VAL A 144 -8.25 5.25 10.20
C VAL A 144 -7.85 6.07 8.98
N GLU A 145 -7.98 7.39 9.09
CA GLU A 145 -7.47 8.30 8.07
C GLU A 145 -5.94 8.36 8.13
N VAL A 146 -5.30 8.15 6.98
CA VAL A 146 -3.86 8.23 6.79
C VAL A 146 -3.60 9.17 5.62
N PRO A 147 -3.52 10.49 5.87
CA PRO A 147 -3.15 11.44 4.83
C PRO A 147 -1.81 11.05 4.18
N GLN A 148 -1.74 11.03 2.85
CA GLN A 148 -0.53 10.67 2.10
C GLN A 148 0.53 11.77 2.17
N THR A 149 1.19 11.87 3.31
CA THR A 149 2.23 12.86 3.61
C THR A 149 3.54 12.17 3.96
N VAL A 150 4.66 12.90 3.82
CA VAL A 150 6.00 12.42 4.20
C VAL A 150 6.01 11.89 5.64
N ARG A 151 5.36 12.62 6.57
CA ARG A 151 5.25 12.24 7.98
C ARG A 151 4.65 10.85 8.18
N ASN A 152 3.63 10.49 7.39
CA ASN A 152 2.92 9.23 7.57
C ASN A 152 3.55 8.05 6.81
N LEU A 153 4.21 8.32 5.67
CA LEU A 153 4.68 7.27 4.76
C LEU A 153 6.19 7.01 4.81
N SER A 154 7.02 7.97 5.22
CA SER A 154 8.49 7.82 5.18
C SER A 154 8.96 6.62 6.02
N GLU A 155 8.55 6.54 7.28
CA GLU A 155 8.94 5.43 8.17
C GLU A 155 8.31 4.10 7.75
N ALA A 156 7.10 4.13 7.19
CA ALA A 156 6.45 2.93 6.66
C ALA A 156 7.22 2.34 5.47
N MET A 157 7.74 3.19 4.58
CA MET A 157 8.63 2.77 3.50
C MET A 157 9.92 2.18 4.07
N LYS A 158 10.64 2.93 4.92
CA LYS A 158 11.92 2.49 5.49
C LYS A 158 11.80 1.16 6.25
N GLU A 159 10.74 0.95 7.02
CA GLU A 159 10.49 -0.33 7.69
C GLU A 159 10.25 -1.46 6.70
N THR A 160 9.47 -1.22 5.65
CA THR A 160 9.24 -2.22 4.60
C THR A 160 10.56 -2.64 3.94
N GLU A 161 11.41 -1.68 3.58
CA GLU A 161 12.75 -1.95 3.03
C GLU A 161 13.62 -2.73 4.02
N SER A 162 13.69 -2.29 5.28
CA SER A 162 14.43 -2.97 6.35
C SER A 162 13.99 -4.44 6.50
N LEU A 163 12.69 -4.72 6.52
CA LEU A 163 12.15 -6.07 6.64
C LEU A 163 12.49 -6.94 5.42
N VAL A 164 12.45 -6.40 4.20
CA VAL A 164 12.86 -7.10 2.97
C VAL A 164 14.35 -7.45 3.03
N TYR A 165 15.20 -6.48 3.39
CA TYR A 165 16.65 -6.71 3.50
C TYR A 165 17.03 -7.70 4.60
N ALA A 166 16.26 -7.72 5.69
CA ALA A 166 16.42 -8.65 6.81
C ALA A 166 15.87 -10.06 6.52
N GLY A 167 15.17 -10.27 5.39
CA GLY A 167 14.50 -11.55 5.10
C GLY A 167 13.32 -11.83 6.03
N ARG A 168 12.67 -10.77 6.55
CA ARG A 168 11.54 -10.85 7.48
C ARG A 168 10.21 -10.40 6.85
N PHE A 169 10.26 -9.90 5.62
CA PHE A 169 9.07 -9.61 4.82
C PHE A 169 8.76 -10.79 3.90
N HIS A 170 7.50 -11.20 3.90
CA HIS A 170 6.97 -12.29 3.09
C HIS A 170 5.80 -11.77 2.27
N HIS A 171 5.70 -12.17 1.00
CA HIS A 171 4.59 -11.68 0.16
C HIS A 171 4.05 -12.74 -0.80
N SER A 172 2.82 -12.55 -1.26
CA SER A 172 2.11 -13.51 -2.13
C SER A 172 2.64 -13.62 -3.57
N ASN A 173 3.84 -13.08 -3.82
CA ASN A 173 4.48 -12.95 -5.13
C ASN A 173 3.51 -12.46 -6.23
N HIS A 174 2.71 -11.44 -5.91
CA HIS A 174 1.65 -10.96 -6.79
C HIS A 174 2.22 -10.19 -7.99
N PRO A 175 1.95 -10.57 -9.25
CA PRO A 175 2.65 -10.02 -10.41
C PRO A 175 2.37 -8.52 -10.63
N VAL A 176 1.14 -8.06 -10.35
CA VAL A 176 0.78 -6.63 -10.39
C VAL A 176 1.58 -5.84 -9.36
N MET A 177 1.73 -6.38 -8.14
CA MET A 177 2.47 -5.73 -7.07
C MET A 177 3.97 -5.66 -7.39
N ASN A 178 4.55 -6.75 -7.88
CA ASN A 178 5.96 -6.79 -8.28
C ASN A 178 6.27 -5.75 -9.35
N TRP A 179 5.38 -5.61 -10.34
CA TRP A 179 5.50 -4.57 -11.36
C TRP A 179 5.42 -3.17 -10.76
N MET A 180 4.41 -2.89 -9.93
CA MET A 180 4.26 -1.57 -9.30
C MET A 180 5.42 -1.23 -8.37
N MET A 181 5.92 -2.21 -7.61
CA MET A 181 7.06 -2.03 -6.72
C MET A 181 8.32 -1.62 -7.48
N SER A 182 8.55 -2.21 -8.67
CA SER A 182 9.67 -1.85 -9.53
C SER A 182 9.62 -0.42 -10.09
N ASN A 183 8.44 0.21 -10.06
CA ASN A 183 8.24 1.58 -10.52
C ASN A 183 8.49 2.64 -9.44
N VAL A 184 8.58 2.23 -8.16
CA VAL A 184 8.70 3.18 -7.05
C VAL A 184 10.07 3.84 -7.09
N THR A 185 10.05 5.16 -7.09
CA THR A 185 11.24 5.99 -6.93
C THR A 185 11.15 6.84 -5.68
N VAL A 186 12.33 7.24 -5.19
CA VAL A 186 12.45 8.16 -4.06
C VAL A 186 13.48 9.23 -4.35
N LYS A 187 13.30 10.36 -3.68
CA LYS A 187 14.30 11.41 -3.58
C LYS A 187 14.37 11.82 -2.11
N PRO A 188 15.40 11.38 -1.37
CA PRO A 188 15.56 11.76 0.03
C PRO A 188 15.62 13.29 0.19
N ASP A 189 14.92 13.80 1.20
CA ASP A 189 15.05 15.18 1.64
C ASP A 189 16.31 15.37 2.51
N LYS A 190 16.48 16.56 3.11
CA LYS A 190 17.65 16.86 3.95
C LYS A 190 17.70 16.06 5.26
N ASN A 191 16.57 15.50 5.68
CA ASN A 191 16.39 14.74 6.91
C ASN A 191 16.30 13.23 6.61
N ASP A 192 16.72 12.80 5.41
CA ASP A 192 16.62 11.43 4.92
C ASP A 192 15.18 10.88 4.92
N ASN A 193 14.17 11.75 4.88
CA ASN A 193 12.80 11.30 4.65
C ASN A 193 12.59 10.97 3.18
N ILE A 194 11.77 9.95 2.96
CA ILE A 194 11.39 9.50 1.63
C ILE A 194 9.88 9.54 1.46
N PHE A 195 9.46 9.67 0.21
CA PHE A 195 8.06 9.65 -0.18
C PHE A 195 7.94 8.90 -1.51
N PRO A 196 6.91 8.07 -1.70
CA PRO A 196 6.80 7.27 -2.91
C PRO A 196 6.53 8.18 -4.11
N ASN A 197 7.39 8.10 -5.11
CA ASN A 197 7.25 8.77 -6.39
C ASN A 197 7.28 7.75 -7.53
N LYS A 198 7.09 8.25 -8.74
CA LYS A 198 7.20 7.50 -9.99
C LYS A 198 7.92 8.35 -11.04
N SER A 199 8.80 7.73 -11.82
CA SER A 199 9.58 8.44 -12.85
C SER A 199 8.77 8.85 -14.08
N THR A 200 7.61 8.23 -14.32
CA THR A 200 6.74 8.57 -15.45
C THR A 200 5.27 8.64 -15.03
N PRO A 201 4.43 9.46 -15.70
CA PRO A 201 3.00 9.51 -15.41
C PRO A 201 2.28 8.17 -15.59
N GLU A 202 2.72 7.35 -16.56
CA GLU A 202 2.12 6.08 -16.93
C GLU A 202 2.42 4.97 -15.92
N ALA A 203 3.50 5.10 -15.15
CA ALA A 203 3.86 4.17 -14.10
C ALA A 203 2.79 4.15 -12.99
N LYS A 204 2.63 2.99 -12.37
CA LYS A 204 1.66 2.73 -11.31
C LYS A 204 2.37 2.32 -10.03
N ILE A 205 1.90 2.88 -8.92
CA ILE A 205 2.43 2.68 -7.57
C ILE A 205 1.31 2.57 -6.53
N ASP A 206 0.06 2.39 -6.97
CA ASP A 206 -1.14 2.35 -6.12
C ASP A 206 -1.04 1.19 -5.10
N GLY A 207 -0.51 0.04 -5.52
CA GLY A 207 -0.18 -1.09 -4.65
C GLY A 207 0.84 -0.77 -3.55
N PRO A 208 2.04 -0.28 -3.90
CA PRO A 208 3.01 0.25 -2.93
C PRO A 208 2.43 1.30 -1.98
N VAL A 209 1.64 2.26 -2.47
CA VAL A 209 1.01 3.28 -1.62
C VAL A 209 0.02 2.66 -0.63
N ALA A 210 -0.81 1.71 -1.07
CA ALA A 210 -1.69 0.94 -0.18
C ALA A 210 -0.89 0.14 0.87
N LEU A 211 0.23 -0.47 0.47
CA LEU A 211 1.15 -1.17 1.39
C LEU A 211 1.73 -0.23 2.44
N PHE A 212 2.24 0.95 2.05
CA PHE A 212 2.80 1.91 3.00
C PHE A 212 1.74 2.50 3.92
N THR A 213 0.51 2.65 3.43
CA THR A 213 -0.64 3.03 4.25
C THR A 213 -0.93 1.99 5.33
N ALA A 214 -0.95 0.70 4.97
CA ALA A 214 -1.10 -0.40 5.91
C ALA A 214 0.06 -0.44 6.92
N MET A 215 1.30 -0.28 6.43
CA MET A 215 2.51 -0.31 7.25
C MET A 215 2.59 0.87 8.22
N SER A 216 2.09 2.05 7.83
CA SER A 216 1.97 3.21 8.73
C SER A 216 1.12 2.88 9.95
N ARG A 217 -0.04 2.24 9.75
CA ARG A 217 -0.92 1.80 10.85
C ARG A 217 -0.34 0.64 11.65
N PHE A 218 0.32 -0.29 10.96
CA PHE A 218 1.07 -1.38 11.57
C PHE A 218 2.14 -0.86 12.55
N LEU A 219 2.84 0.23 12.20
CA LEU A 219 3.88 0.80 13.07
C LEU A 219 3.29 1.49 14.30
N VAL A 220 2.23 2.28 14.14
CA VAL A 220 1.59 3.01 15.24
C VAL A 220 0.97 2.06 16.26
N ASN A 221 0.21 1.06 15.79
CA ASN A 221 -0.60 0.19 16.68
C ASN A 221 -0.16 -1.27 16.72
N GLY A 222 0.93 -1.64 16.04
CA GLY A 222 1.63 -2.90 16.22
C GLY A 222 2.73 -2.84 17.28
N GLY A 223 3.18 -1.65 17.69
CA GLY A 223 4.20 -1.49 18.72
C GLY A 223 3.63 -1.56 20.15
N GLY A 224 3.86 -2.65 20.88
CA GLY A 224 3.68 -2.68 22.34
C GLY A 224 4.68 -1.82 23.12
N VAL A 225 5.25 -0.78 22.52
CA VAL A 225 6.26 0.11 23.12
C VAL A 225 6.05 1.52 22.58
N ASN A 226 5.68 2.42 23.48
CA ASN A 226 5.69 3.89 23.42
C ASN A 226 5.71 4.53 22.02
N ASP A 227 4.55 5.04 21.67
CA ASP A 227 4.21 5.80 20.48
C ASP A 227 5.03 7.11 20.37
N PHE A 228 6.21 7.03 19.75
CA PHE A 228 7.00 8.21 19.38
C PHE A 228 6.23 9.16 18.46
N LEU A 229 5.30 8.65 17.65
CA LEU A 229 4.51 9.45 16.70
C LEU A 229 3.39 10.23 17.39
N SER A 230 2.83 9.74 18.49
CA SER A 230 1.92 10.51 19.38
C SER A 230 2.63 11.59 20.18
N THR A 231 3.95 11.49 20.36
CA THR A 231 4.73 12.49 21.10
C THR A 231 5.21 13.66 20.25
N LEU A 232 4.98 13.62 18.93
CA LEU A 232 5.32 14.73 18.04
C LEU A 232 4.11 15.67 17.89
N ASP A 233 4.10 16.71 18.73
CA ASP A 233 3.16 17.81 18.62
C ASP A 233 3.35 18.53 17.27
N PRO A 234 2.31 18.60 16.40
CA PRO A 234 2.40 19.32 15.13
C PRO A 234 2.66 20.84 15.28
N ASP A 235 2.52 21.41 16.48
CA ASP A 235 2.67 22.85 16.72
C ASP A 235 4.05 23.27 17.29
N GLU A 236 4.96 22.34 17.64
CA GLU A 236 6.26 22.71 18.24
C GLU A 236 7.35 23.15 17.24
N ASP A 237 7.24 22.85 15.94
CA ASP A 237 8.28 23.20 14.95
C ASP A 237 8.11 24.59 14.29
N LEU A 238 7.18 25.42 14.79
CA LEU A 238 6.99 26.80 14.32
C LEU A 238 7.74 27.85 15.16
N LEU A 239 8.57 27.44 16.12
CA LEU A 239 9.23 28.36 17.05
C LEU A 239 10.72 28.12 17.27
N ILE A 240 11.51 27.87 16.22
CA ILE A 240 12.95 28.17 16.28
C ILE A 240 13.40 28.82 14.94
N LEU A 241 13.87 30.07 15.07
CA LEU A 241 14.53 30.92 14.07
C LEU A 241 15.78 30.28 13.46
#